data_AF-A0A833YEL4-F1
#
_entry.id   AF-A0A833YEL4-F1
#
_cell.length_a   1.000
_cell.length_b   1.000
_cell.length_c   1.000
_cell.angle_alpha   90.00
_cell.angle_beta   90.00
_cell.angle_gamma   90.00
#
_symmetry.space_group_name_H-M   'P 1'
#
loop_
_entity.id
_entity.type
_entity.pdbx_description
1 polymer ?
#
loop_
_entity_poly.entity_id
_entity_poly.type
_entity_poly.pdbx_seq_one_letter_code
_entity_poly.pdbx_strand_id
1 'polypeptide(L)'
;MQDLAAQVTSDLLQFPEVTIEALGEDEITLESVLRGKFAAGKNGLAYLSCGPQLEVVNSLTGERLSAYRFSGVNDEPPIILAVKEFSWQKRTGLLIGLEDAEGSVLCLYDLGISRVVKAVVLPGRVTAVEPIINHGGASASTQHLHPSLRWLFGVAAVVTNVGQILLIDLCLDDLSCSQNEVEASGD
;
A
#
# COMPACT_ATOMS: atom_id res chain seq x y z
N MET A 1 17.62 5.22 34.67
CA MET A 1 18.07 4.74 33.34
C MET A 1 18.95 5.85 32.77
N GLN A 2 20.20 5.91 33.21
CA GLN A 2 21.17 6.91 32.75
C GLN A 2 22.24 6.09 31.98
N ASP A 3 22.57 6.54 30.77
CA ASP A 3 23.63 6.00 29.88
C ASP A 3 23.32 4.74 29.05
N LEU A 4 22.11 4.60 28.51
CA LEU A 4 21.88 3.65 27.40
C LEU A 4 22.28 4.27 26.06
N ALA A 5 23.23 3.65 25.36
CA ALA A 5 23.64 4.00 24.00
C ALA A 5 23.44 2.82 23.04
N ALA A 6 22.86 3.08 21.86
CA ALA A 6 22.76 2.08 20.81
C ALA A 6 24.15 1.73 20.28
N GLN A 7 24.40 0.45 20.00
CA GLN A 7 25.62 -0.01 19.37
C GLN A 7 25.30 -0.43 17.94
N VAL A 8 26.10 0.06 17.00
CA VAL A 8 26.01 -0.34 15.59
C VAL A 8 26.63 -1.73 15.44
N THR A 9 25.88 -2.67 14.88
CA THR A 9 26.28 -4.09 14.77
C THR A 9 26.54 -4.55 13.33
N SER A 10 26.41 -3.65 12.35
CA SER A 10 26.69 -3.92 10.93
C SER A 10 27.19 -2.66 10.25
N ASP A 11 27.78 -2.82 9.07
CA ASP A 11 27.93 -1.72 8.13
C ASP A 11 26.57 -1.26 7.59
N LEU A 12 26.56 -0.13 6.87
CA LEU A 12 25.38 0.33 6.16
C LEU A 12 25.13 -0.58 4.95
N LEU A 13 24.03 -1.32 5.00
CA LEU A 13 23.57 -2.16 3.89
C LEU A 13 22.85 -1.29 2.86
N GLN A 14 23.52 -1.06 1.72
CA GLN A 14 23.01 -0.21 0.65
C GLN A 14 21.88 -0.91 -0.11
N PHE A 15 20.88 -0.14 -0.52
CA PHE A 15 19.93 -0.60 -1.52
C PHE A 15 20.63 -0.79 -2.88
N PRO A 16 20.13 -1.67 -3.76
CA PRO A 16 20.60 -1.76 -5.13
C PRO A 16 20.53 -0.39 -5.83
N GLU A 17 21.48 -0.11 -6.72
CA GLU A 17 21.57 1.17 -7.45
C GLU A 17 20.26 1.50 -8.18
N VAL A 18 19.63 0.50 -8.82
CA VAL A 18 18.32 0.65 -9.49
C VAL A 18 17.20 1.12 -8.55
N THR A 19 17.25 0.79 -7.26
CA THR A 19 16.26 1.27 -6.27
C THR A 19 16.54 2.73 -5.92
N ILE A 20 17.81 3.12 -5.80
CA ILE A 20 18.21 4.52 -5.54
C ILE A 20 17.85 5.40 -6.74
N GLU A 21 18.19 4.95 -7.96
CA GLU A 21 17.86 5.65 -9.21
C GLU A 21 16.35 5.82 -9.37
N ALA A 22 15.56 4.76 -9.18
CA ALA A 22 14.10 4.82 -9.32
C ALA A 22 13.44 5.80 -8.33
N LEU A 23 13.95 5.89 -7.09
CA LEU A 23 13.49 6.86 -6.09
C LEU A 23 14.05 8.27 -6.36
N GLY A 24 15.14 8.38 -7.13
CA GLY A 24 15.82 9.62 -7.50
C GLY A 24 15.35 10.26 -8.80
N GLU A 25 14.57 9.56 -9.64
CA GLU A 25 13.94 10.13 -10.86
C GLU A 25 13.03 11.35 -10.56
N ASP A 26 12.74 11.60 -9.29
CA ASP A 26 11.96 12.72 -8.76
C ASP A 26 12.66 14.09 -8.77
N GLU A 27 13.91 14.23 -9.24
CA GLU A 27 14.49 15.57 -9.50
C GLU A 27 13.63 16.38 -10.51
N ILE A 28 12.74 15.72 -11.25
CA ILE A 28 11.77 16.33 -12.17
C ILE A 28 10.50 16.82 -11.45
N THR A 29 10.16 16.26 -10.29
CA THR A 29 8.97 16.57 -9.46
C THR A 29 9.43 17.06 -8.08
N LEU A 30 9.95 18.29 -8.05
CA LEU A 30 10.68 18.96 -6.95
C LEU A 30 10.02 18.94 -5.54
N GLU A 31 8.76 18.52 -5.41
CA GLU A 31 8.01 18.50 -4.15
C GLU A 31 7.83 17.09 -3.56
N SER A 32 8.23 16.03 -4.27
CA SER A 32 8.10 14.66 -3.80
C SER A 32 9.06 14.38 -2.63
N VAL A 33 8.51 13.90 -1.52
CA VAL A 33 9.29 13.54 -0.33
C VAL A 33 9.47 12.03 -0.27
N LEU A 34 10.72 11.57 -0.19
CA LEU A 34 11.03 10.18 0.10
C LEU A 34 10.51 9.78 1.48
N ARG A 35 9.64 8.77 1.52
CA ARG A 35 9.08 8.18 2.74
C ARG A 35 9.52 6.73 2.83
N GLY A 36 9.73 6.24 4.04
CA GLY A 36 10.06 4.84 4.29
C GLY A 36 9.47 4.35 5.60
N LYS A 37 8.98 3.11 5.62
CA LYS A 37 8.54 2.43 6.85
C LYS A 37 8.84 0.94 6.80
N PHE A 38 9.12 0.38 7.95
CA PHE A 38 9.02 -1.07 8.15
C PHE A 38 7.56 -1.48 8.14
N ALA A 39 7.28 -2.59 7.45
CA ALA A 39 5.96 -3.17 7.44
C ALA A 39 5.68 -3.86 8.78
N ALA A 40 4.42 -3.81 9.25
CA ALA A 40 4.05 -4.29 10.58
C ALA A 40 3.84 -5.81 10.67
N GLY A 41 3.83 -6.51 9.53
CA GLY A 41 3.63 -7.95 9.47
C GLY A 41 4.90 -8.75 9.71
N LYS A 42 4.83 -10.05 9.37
CA LYS A 42 5.88 -11.02 9.68
C LYS A 42 6.82 -11.29 8.50
N ASN A 43 6.65 -10.57 7.40
CA ASN A 43 7.38 -10.83 6.15
C ASN A 43 8.74 -10.12 6.08
N GLY A 44 9.14 -9.37 7.12
CA GLY A 44 10.44 -8.69 7.16
C GLY A 44 10.61 -7.66 6.05
N LEU A 45 9.52 -6.96 5.69
CA LEU A 45 9.50 -5.99 4.61
C LEU A 45 9.76 -4.58 5.13
N ALA A 46 10.43 -3.77 4.32
CA ALA A 46 10.33 -2.32 4.38
C ALA A 46 9.87 -1.81 3.01
N TYR A 47 9.11 -0.73 2.99
CA TYR A 47 8.70 -0.07 1.76
C TYR A 47 9.17 1.38 1.78
N LEU A 48 9.59 1.84 0.61
CA LEU A 48 9.95 3.22 0.33
C LEU A 48 9.01 3.75 -0.77
N SER A 49 8.67 5.02 -0.67
CA SER A 49 7.89 5.69 -1.70
C SER A 49 8.37 7.12 -1.94
N CYS A 50 8.40 7.53 -3.20
CA CYS A 50 8.69 8.90 -3.62
C CYS A 50 7.82 9.20 -4.86
N GLY A 51 6.93 10.19 -4.76
CA GLY A 51 5.91 10.44 -5.78
C GLY A 51 5.09 9.17 -6.11
N PRO A 52 5.04 8.74 -7.40
CA PRO A 52 4.36 7.51 -7.83
C PRO A 52 5.19 6.23 -7.66
N GLN A 53 6.46 6.34 -7.25
CA GLN A 53 7.37 5.19 -7.18
C GLN A 53 7.23 4.46 -5.85
N LEU A 54 7.03 3.14 -5.91
CA LEU A 54 7.10 2.21 -4.78
C LEU A 54 8.31 1.29 -4.94
N GLU A 55 9.08 1.16 -3.87
CA GLU A 55 10.15 0.18 -3.72
C GLU A 55 9.90 -0.65 -2.47
N VAL A 56 9.91 -1.98 -2.60
CA VAL A 56 9.77 -2.92 -1.47
C VAL A 56 11.06 -3.68 -1.33
N VAL A 57 11.66 -3.61 -0.15
CA VAL A 57 12.97 -4.18 0.15
C VAL A 57 12.90 -5.11 1.36
N ASN A 58 13.87 -6.02 1.44
CA ASN A 58 14.09 -6.81 2.64
C ASN A 58 14.62 -5.90 3.75
N SER A 59 13.93 -5.87 4.88
CA SER A 59 14.27 -5.01 6.03
C SER A 59 15.63 -5.30 6.67
N LEU A 60 16.18 -6.49 6.47
CA LEU A 60 17.46 -6.92 7.05
C LEU A 60 18.61 -6.82 6.07
N THR A 61 18.38 -7.07 4.77
CA THR A 61 19.46 -7.13 3.77
C THR A 61 19.50 -5.90 2.85
N GLY A 62 18.41 -5.13 2.76
CA GLY A 62 18.29 -4.04 1.79
C GLY A 62 18.02 -4.51 0.36
N GLU A 63 17.94 -5.82 0.10
CA GLU A 63 17.68 -6.35 -1.25
C GLU A 63 16.28 -5.96 -1.73
N ARG A 64 16.18 -5.54 -3.01
CA ARG A 64 14.92 -5.22 -3.67
C ARG A 64 14.10 -6.50 -3.87
N LEU A 65 12.88 -6.50 -3.35
CA LEU A 65 11.93 -7.61 -3.45
C LEU A 65 10.86 -7.35 -4.51
N SER A 66 10.41 -6.11 -4.64
CA SER A 66 9.37 -5.71 -5.59
C SER A 66 9.45 -4.19 -5.82
N ALA A 67 8.94 -3.73 -6.96
CA ALA A 67 8.82 -2.32 -7.25
C ALA A 67 7.73 -2.06 -8.28
N TYR A 68 7.15 -0.87 -8.22
CA TYR A 68 6.07 -0.48 -9.10
C TYR A 68 5.98 1.04 -9.20
N ARG A 69 5.77 1.55 -10.41
CA ARG A 69 5.46 2.95 -10.65
C ARG A 69 3.99 3.07 -10.98
N PHE A 70 3.22 3.70 -10.10
CA PHE A 70 1.79 3.93 -10.33
C PHE A 70 1.58 4.94 -11.45
N SER A 71 0.50 4.74 -12.21
CA SER A 71 0.06 5.66 -13.26
C SER A 71 -1.28 6.26 -12.87
N GLY A 72 -1.51 7.54 -13.17
CA GLY A 72 -2.76 8.24 -12.89
C GLY A 72 -3.54 8.49 -14.17
N VAL A 73 -4.71 9.13 -14.03
CA VAL A 73 -5.53 9.54 -15.16
C VAL A 73 -4.82 10.64 -15.95
N ASN A 74 -4.99 10.65 -17.27
CA ASN A 74 -4.41 11.65 -18.18
C ASN A 74 -2.86 11.76 -18.12
N ASP A 75 -2.17 10.66 -17.79
CA ASP A 75 -0.70 10.60 -17.64
C ASP A 75 -0.12 11.50 -16.53
N GLU A 76 -0.96 12.03 -15.63
CA GLU A 76 -0.47 12.72 -14.43
C GLU A 76 -0.07 11.69 -13.36
N PRO A 77 1.17 11.74 -12.83
CA PRO A 77 1.63 10.75 -11.87
C PRO A 77 0.96 10.96 -10.50
N PRO A 78 0.37 9.90 -9.90
CA PRO A 78 -0.20 9.99 -8.56
C PRO A 78 0.89 10.05 -7.49
N ILE A 79 0.50 10.41 -6.27
CA ILE A 79 1.37 10.38 -5.09
C ILE A 79 0.93 9.23 -4.17
N ILE A 80 1.89 8.42 -3.74
CA ILE A 80 1.66 7.39 -2.72
C ILE A 80 1.58 8.06 -1.33
N LEU A 81 0.41 8.03 -0.70
CA LEU A 81 0.18 8.65 0.61
C LEU A 81 0.13 7.66 1.77
N ALA A 82 -0.40 6.47 1.52
CA ALA A 82 -0.55 5.44 2.55
C ALA A 82 -0.13 4.08 2.00
N VAL A 83 0.58 3.30 2.81
CA VAL A 83 0.95 1.92 2.50
C VAL A 83 0.77 1.08 3.76
N LYS A 84 0.09 -0.06 3.64
CA LYS A 84 -0.11 -1.03 4.72
C LYS A 84 0.08 -2.44 4.21
N GLU A 85 0.80 -3.25 4.97
CA GLU A 85 0.92 -4.68 4.67
C GLU A 85 -0.44 -5.37 4.82
N PHE A 86 -0.76 -6.21 3.85
CA PHE A 86 -2.01 -6.95 3.82
C PHE A 86 -1.80 -8.31 3.15
N SER A 87 -2.07 -9.39 3.89
CA SER A 87 -1.99 -10.76 3.37
C SER A 87 -3.39 -11.34 3.28
N TRP A 88 -3.76 -11.94 2.14
CA TRP A 88 -5.05 -12.57 1.90
C TRP A 88 -4.87 -13.86 1.12
N GLN A 89 -5.70 -14.89 1.35
CA GLN A 89 -5.70 -16.12 0.53
C GLN A 89 -4.31 -16.73 0.23
N LYS A 90 -3.38 -16.69 1.20
CA LYS A 90 -1.97 -17.13 1.08
C LYS A 90 -1.08 -16.27 0.17
N ARG A 91 -1.57 -15.11 -0.27
CA ARG A 91 -0.81 -14.05 -0.93
C ARG A 91 -0.37 -13.03 0.10
N THR A 92 0.72 -12.34 -0.20
CA THR A 92 1.21 -11.20 0.56
C THR A 92 1.21 -9.99 -0.36
N GLY A 93 0.72 -8.87 0.13
CA GLY A 93 0.66 -7.65 -0.63
C GLY A 93 0.56 -6.42 0.24
N LEU A 94 0.14 -5.33 -0.38
CA LEU A 94 0.03 -4.01 0.24
C LEU A 94 -1.34 -3.40 -0.12
N LEU A 95 -1.97 -2.76 0.85
CA LEU A 95 -3.01 -1.75 0.60
C LEU A 95 -2.32 -0.40 0.43
N ILE A 96 -2.62 0.29 -0.67
CA ILE A 96 -1.95 1.51 -1.07
C ILE A 96 -2.99 2.59 -1.36
N GLY A 97 -2.88 3.73 -0.67
CA GLY A 97 -3.67 4.92 -0.96
C GLY A 97 -2.89 5.86 -1.88
N LEU A 98 -3.41 6.08 -3.08
CA LEU A 98 -2.91 7.02 -4.07
C LEU A 98 -3.74 8.30 -4.05
N GLU A 99 -3.12 9.45 -4.31
CA GLU A 99 -3.78 10.71 -4.60
C GLU A 99 -3.35 11.20 -5.99
N ASP A 100 -4.31 11.63 -6.80
CA ASP A 100 -4.09 12.31 -8.08
C ASP A 100 -4.93 13.60 -8.15
N ALA A 101 -4.91 14.28 -9.30
CA ALA A 101 -5.63 15.52 -9.50
C ALA A 101 -7.17 15.36 -9.40
N GLU A 102 -7.69 14.17 -9.69
CA GLU A 102 -9.13 13.88 -9.77
C GLU A 102 -9.67 13.34 -8.44
N GLY A 103 -8.83 12.74 -7.61
CA GLY A 103 -9.19 12.29 -6.28
C GLY A 103 -8.17 11.35 -5.66
N SER A 104 -8.62 10.16 -5.29
CA SER A 104 -7.77 9.16 -4.67
C SER A 104 -8.25 7.76 -5.01
N VAL A 105 -7.30 6.83 -4.99
CA VAL A 105 -7.54 5.42 -5.31
C VAL A 105 -7.01 4.57 -4.17
N LEU A 106 -7.79 3.59 -3.73
CA LEU A 106 -7.29 2.51 -2.90
C LEU A 106 -6.91 1.34 -3.80
N CYS A 107 -5.64 0.94 -3.78
CA CYS A 107 -5.12 -0.20 -4.53
C CYS A 107 -4.79 -1.36 -3.59
N LEU A 108 -5.04 -2.58 -4.08
CA LEU A 108 -4.51 -3.82 -3.54
C LEU A 108 -3.39 -4.30 -4.45
N TYR A 109 -2.15 -4.26 -3.96
CA TYR A 109 -0.94 -4.62 -4.68
C TYR A 109 -0.43 -5.99 -4.23
N ASP A 110 -0.30 -6.94 -5.15
CA ASP A 110 0.20 -8.29 -4.88
C ASP A 110 1.72 -8.35 -5.09
N LEU A 111 2.48 -8.62 -4.02
CA LEU A 111 3.95 -8.68 -4.06
C LEU A 111 4.45 -9.89 -4.86
N GLY A 112 3.69 -10.99 -4.90
CA GLY A 112 4.10 -12.21 -5.58
C GLY A 112 4.21 -12.05 -7.09
N ILE A 113 3.44 -11.11 -7.66
CA ILE A 113 3.47 -10.79 -9.09
C ILE A 113 3.85 -9.34 -9.39
N SER A 114 4.07 -8.53 -8.35
CA SER A 114 4.41 -7.11 -8.45
C SER A 114 3.41 -6.30 -9.29
N ARG A 115 2.11 -6.45 -9.01
CA ARG A 115 1.02 -5.79 -9.73
C ARG A 115 -0.13 -5.38 -8.82
N VAL A 116 -0.82 -4.32 -9.18
CA VAL A 116 -2.15 -4.01 -8.65
C VAL A 116 -3.14 -5.05 -9.18
N VAL A 117 -3.90 -5.65 -8.26
CA VAL A 117 -4.90 -6.69 -8.59
C VAL A 117 -6.33 -6.22 -8.37
N LYS A 118 -6.54 -5.19 -7.54
CA LYS A 118 -7.83 -4.51 -7.37
C LYS A 118 -7.57 -3.03 -7.08
N ALA A 119 -8.45 -2.17 -7.55
CA ALA A 119 -8.42 -0.74 -7.26
C ALA A 119 -9.85 -0.20 -7.15
N VAL A 120 -10.04 0.86 -6.37
CA VAL A 120 -11.33 1.54 -6.23
C VAL A 120 -11.13 3.04 -5.99
N VAL A 121 -11.93 3.86 -6.67
CA VAL A 121 -11.95 5.31 -6.49
C VAL A 121 -12.56 5.67 -5.15
N LEU A 122 -11.95 6.62 -4.46
CA LEU A 122 -12.35 7.12 -3.16
C LEU A 122 -13.06 8.47 -3.30
N PRO A 123 -14.19 8.69 -2.61
CA PRO A 123 -14.90 9.97 -2.60
C PRO A 123 -14.19 10.99 -1.68
N GLY A 124 -12.97 11.39 -2.02
CA GLY A 124 -12.16 12.37 -1.29
C GLY A 124 -10.68 11.99 -1.20
N ARG A 125 -9.83 12.95 -0.82
CA ARG A 125 -8.38 12.74 -0.72
C ARG A 125 -8.00 11.85 0.45
N VAL A 126 -7.34 10.72 0.17
CA VAL A 126 -6.92 9.75 1.17
C VAL A 126 -5.83 10.31 2.08
N THR A 127 -5.90 10.01 3.37
CA THR A 127 -4.87 10.40 4.34
C THR A 127 -4.30 9.21 5.11
N ALA A 128 -5.09 8.15 5.30
CA ALA A 128 -4.64 6.91 5.89
C ALA A 128 -5.52 5.73 5.45
N VAL A 129 -4.92 4.54 5.50
CA VAL A 129 -5.57 3.26 5.25
C VAL A 129 -5.22 2.33 6.40
N GLU A 130 -6.17 1.52 6.85
CA GLU A 130 -5.96 0.48 7.85
C GLU A 130 -6.76 -0.78 7.50
N PRO A 131 -6.12 -1.96 7.34
CA PRO A 131 -6.85 -3.21 7.16
C PRO A 131 -7.61 -3.58 8.44
N ILE A 132 -8.88 -3.95 8.31
CA ILE A 132 -9.70 -4.46 9.43
C ILE A 132 -9.68 -5.98 9.45
N ILE A 133 -9.93 -6.61 8.29
CA ILE A 133 -9.95 -8.07 8.15
C ILE A 133 -9.58 -8.47 6.72
N ASN A 134 -8.95 -9.63 6.56
CA ASN A 134 -8.38 -10.10 5.29
C ASN A 134 -9.16 -11.25 4.62
N HIS A 135 -10.36 -11.53 5.11
CA HIS A 135 -11.26 -12.56 4.59
C HIS A 135 -12.70 -12.20 4.96
N GLY A 136 -13.66 -12.90 4.36
CA GLY A 136 -15.08 -12.77 4.66
C GLY A 136 -15.74 -14.07 5.08
N GLY A 137 -17.07 -14.06 5.06
CA GLY A 137 -17.90 -15.24 5.24
C GLY A 137 -18.25 -15.58 6.68
N ALA A 138 -19.12 -16.59 6.82
CA ALA A 138 -19.60 -17.08 8.10
C ALA A 138 -18.57 -17.99 8.78
N SER A 139 -17.59 -17.39 9.45
CA SER A 139 -16.58 -18.09 10.24
C SER A 139 -16.58 -17.60 11.70
N ALA A 140 -15.93 -18.35 12.59
CA ALA A 140 -15.71 -17.91 13.96
C ALA A 140 -14.82 -16.64 14.01
N SER A 141 -13.86 -16.53 13.09
CA SER A 141 -12.93 -15.39 13.02
C SER A 141 -13.61 -14.07 12.67
N THR A 142 -14.78 -14.06 12.02
CA THR A 142 -15.52 -12.82 11.69
C THR A 142 -16.58 -12.42 12.73
N GLN A 143 -16.83 -13.24 13.76
CA GLN A 143 -17.93 -13.02 14.71
C GLN A 143 -17.79 -11.76 15.59
N HIS A 144 -16.57 -11.25 15.74
CA HIS A 144 -16.31 -10.01 16.49
C HIS A 144 -16.69 -8.75 15.70
N LEU A 145 -16.97 -8.87 14.40
CA LEU A 145 -17.37 -7.76 13.55
C LEU A 145 -18.88 -7.56 13.52
N HIS A 146 -19.31 -6.34 13.20
CA HIS A 146 -20.72 -6.02 12.98
C HIS A 146 -21.31 -6.93 11.88
N PRO A 147 -22.56 -7.43 12.03
CA PRO A 147 -23.18 -8.33 11.05
C PRO A 147 -23.10 -7.88 9.59
N SER A 148 -23.26 -6.58 9.31
CA SER A 148 -23.14 -6.04 7.94
C SER A 148 -21.74 -6.23 7.35
N LEU A 149 -20.67 -6.09 8.14
CA LEU A 149 -19.30 -6.26 7.66
C LEU A 149 -18.95 -7.73 7.41
N ARG A 150 -19.67 -8.66 8.04
CA ARG A 150 -19.44 -10.11 7.88
C ARG A 150 -19.90 -10.64 6.52
N TRP A 151 -20.69 -9.85 5.79
CA TRP A 151 -21.10 -10.14 4.42
C TRP A 151 -20.06 -9.71 3.37
N LEU A 152 -19.08 -8.90 3.77
CA LEU A 152 -18.01 -8.42 2.89
C LEU A 152 -16.84 -9.41 2.87
N PHE A 153 -16.00 -9.35 1.83
CA PHE A 153 -14.84 -10.22 1.68
C PHE A 153 -13.54 -9.43 1.72
N GLY A 154 -13.04 -9.24 2.95
CA GLY A 154 -11.92 -8.35 3.24
C GLY A 154 -12.41 -6.91 3.39
N VAL A 155 -11.97 -6.24 4.45
CA VAL A 155 -12.42 -4.87 4.74
C VAL A 155 -11.22 -4.00 5.08
N ALA A 156 -11.16 -2.84 4.45
CA ALA A 156 -10.22 -1.77 4.77
C ALA A 156 -10.97 -0.53 5.27
N ALA A 157 -10.45 0.10 6.31
CA ALA A 157 -10.83 1.45 6.69
C ALA A 157 -9.98 2.45 5.91
N VAL A 158 -10.62 3.46 5.34
CA VAL A 158 -9.97 4.58 4.66
C VAL A 158 -10.45 5.88 5.27
N VAL A 159 -9.52 6.78 5.57
CA VAL A 159 -9.83 8.11 6.12
C VAL A 159 -9.42 9.21 5.15
N THR A 160 -10.29 10.20 4.97
CA THR A 160 -10.06 11.32 4.04
C THR A 160 -9.66 12.59 4.77
N ASN A 161 -9.12 13.55 4.03
CA ASN A 161 -8.69 14.86 4.56
C ASN A 161 -9.86 15.72 5.11
N VAL A 162 -11.11 15.42 4.73
CA VAL A 162 -12.32 16.06 5.26
C VAL A 162 -12.94 15.29 6.44
N GLY A 163 -12.27 14.24 6.92
CA GLY A 163 -12.69 13.47 8.08
C GLY A 163 -13.73 12.39 7.81
N GLN A 164 -13.96 12.02 6.54
CA GLN A 164 -14.78 10.83 6.25
C GLN A 164 -14.04 9.57 6.70
N ILE A 165 -14.80 8.60 7.19
CA ILE A 165 -14.33 7.26 7.54
C ILE A 165 -15.11 6.28 6.68
N LEU A 166 -14.43 5.66 5.73
CA LEU A 166 -15.00 4.72 4.78
C LEU A 166 -14.63 3.30 5.18
N LEU A 167 -15.61 2.40 5.14
CA LEU A 167 -15.38 0.96 5.27
C LEU A 167 -15.61 0.34 3.90
N ILE A 168 -14.52 -0.14 3.30
CA ILE A 168 -14.49 -0.57 1.90
C ILE A 168 -14.42 -2.09 1.86
N ASP A 169 -15.32 -2.70 1.10
CA ASP A 169 -15.23 -4.11 0.73
C ASP A 169 -14.12 -4.29 -0.32
N LEU A 170 -13.21 -5.23 -0.05
CA LEU A 170 -12.11 -5.55 -0.96
C LEU A 170 -12.52 -6.62 -2.00
N CYS A 171 -13.75 -7.15 -1.92
CA CYS A 171 -14.32 -8.13 -2.85
C CYS A 171 -13.35 -9.27 -3.16
N LEU A 172 -12.69 -9.81 -2.12
CA LEU A 172 -11.65 -10.84 -2.27
C LEU A 172 -12.19 -12.19 -2.74
N ASP A 173 -13.51 -12.39 -2.67
CA ASP A 173 -14.21 -13.53 -3.24
C ASP A 173 -14.34 -13.49 -4.76
N ASP A 174 -14.30 -12.29 -5.37
CA ASP A 174 -14.24 -12.15 -6.83
C ASP A 174 -12.81 -12.33 -7.34
N LEU A 175 -12.51 -13.54 -7.80
CA LEU A 175 -11.23 -13.93 -8.38
C LEU A 175 -11.13 -13.61 -9.89
N SER A 176 -12.23 -13.19 -10.53
CA SER A 176 -12.29 -12.91 -11.96
C SER A 176 -11.96 -11.45 -12.28
N CYS A 177 -12.23 -10.55 -11.33
CA CYS A 177 -11.93 -9.13 -11.46
C CYS A 177 -10.44 -8.85 -11.15
N SER A 178 -9.73 -8.37 -12.17
CA SER A 178 -8.42 -7.75 -12.07
C SER A 178 -8.54 -6.35 -12.66
N GLN A 179 -8.66 -5.34 -11.81
CA GLN A 179 -8.73 -3.93 -12.20
C GLN A 179 -7.52 -3.19 -11.61
N ASN A 180 -6.79 -2.49 -12.45
CA ASN A 180 -5.67 -1.65 -12.02
C ASN A 180 -6.12 -0.22 -11.64
N GLU A 181 -5.20 0.58 -11.15
CA GLU A 181 -5.43 1.96 -10.70
C GLU A 181 -5.94 2.89 -11.81
N VAL A 182 -5.51 2.69 -13.07
CA VAL A 182 -5.91 3.52 -14.22
C VAL A 182 -7.32 3.15 -14.66
N GLU A 183 -7.61 1.84 -14.75
CA GLU A 183 -8.92 1.31 -15.12
C GLU A 183 -9.99 1.71 -14.11
N ALA A 184 -9.66 1.74 -12.82
CA ALA A 184 -10.61 2.17 -11.78
C ALA A 184 -10.93 3.67 -11.86
N SER A 185 -9.99 4.49 -12.32
CA SER A 185 -10.10 5.95 -12.29
C SER A 185 -10.67 6.54 -13.60
N GLY A 186 -10.77 5.75 -14.66
CA GLY A 186 -11.28 6.18 -15.97
C GLY A 186 -12.80 6.11 -16.17
N ASP A 187 -13.57 5.75 -15.12
CA ASP A 187 -15.04 5.64 -15.12
C ASP A 187 -15.74 6.88 -14.53
#